data_AF-A0A935YLR5-F1
#
_entry.id   AF-A0A935YLR5-F1
#
_cell.length_a   1.000
_cell.length_b   1.000
_cell.length_c   1.000
_cell.angle_alpha   90.00
_cell.angle_beta   90.00
_cell.angle_gamma   90.00
#
_symmetry.space_group_name_H-M   'P 1'
#
loop_
_entity.id
_entity.type
_entity.pdbx_description
1 polymer ?
#
loop_
_entity_poly.entity_id
_entity_poly.type
_entity_poly.pdbx_seq_one_letter_code
_entity_poly.pdbx_strand_id
1 'polypeptide(L)'
;MRLSNRKIEHLGKRVLKLMQEDPRIHPAGNTDLVLRAIEDTLADNMRIEEEIDQEVEGLLAQNVNEIRAMEMDVGALRSRMKREIARKRKFVL
;
A
#
# COMPACT_ATOMS: atom_id res chain seq x y z
N MET A 1 -2.21 0.25 8.59
CA MET A 1 -3.69 0.16 8.76
C MET A 1 -4.16 -1.04 7.95
N ARG A 2 -5.02 -1.93 8.47
CA ARG A 2 -5.54 -3.06 7.68
C ARG A 2 -6.90 -2.69 7.09
N LEU A 3 -7.03 -2.75 5.76
CA LEU A 3 -8.34 -2.73 5.13
C LEU A 3 -8.99 -4.10 5.38
N SER A 4 -10.27 -4.10 5.78
CA SER A 4 -11.02 -5.34 5.88
C SER A 4 -11.33 -5.89 4.49
N ASN A 5 -11.53 -7.19 4.36
CA ASN A 5 -11.92 -7.82 3.08
C ASN A 5 -13.15 -7.15 2.46
N ARG A 6 -14.12 -6.76 3.30
CA ARG A 6 -15.31 -5.99 2.87
C ARG A 6 -14.96 -4.64 2.24
N LYS A 7 -13.91 -3.99 2.74
CA LYS A 7 -13.46 -2.70 2.21
C LYS A 7 -12.68 -2.88 0.90
N ILE A 8 -11.92 -3.98 0.77
CA ILE A 8 -11.27 -4.34 -0.50
C ILE A 8 -12.33 -4.59 -1.57
N GLU A 9 -13.36 -5.39 -1.27
CA GLU A 9 -14.48 -5.66 -2.19
C GLU A 9 -15.22 -4.37 -2.59
N HIS A 10 -15.49 -3.50 -1.62
CA HIS A 10 -16.13 -2.22 -1.89
C HIS A 10 -15.29 -1.32 -2.80
N LEU A 11 -13.98 -1.26 -2.57
CA LEU A 11 -13.05 -0.50 -3.40
C LEU A 11 -12.92 -1.11 -4.80
N GLY A 12 -12.85 -2.44 -4.92
CA GLY A 12 -12.83 -3.15 -6.19
C GLY A 12 -14.04 -2.81 -7.06
N LYS A 13 -15.26 -2.88 -6.49
CA LYS A 13 -16.50 -2.50 -7.18
C LYS A 13 -16.50 -1.04 -7.63
N ARG A 14 -15.96 -0.15 -6.80
CA ARG A 14 -15.85 1.28 -7.13
C ARG A 14 -14.87 1.53 -8.28
N VAL A 15 -13.73 0.86 -8.30
CA VAL A 15 -12.76 0.96 -9.39
C VAL A 15 -13.35 0.41 -10.68
N LEU A 16 -14.00 -0.76 -10.64
CA LEU A 16 -14.68 -1.31 -11.81
C LEU A 16 -15.73 -0.35 -12.37
N LYS A 17 -16.53 0.28 -11.49
CA LYS A 17 -17.51 1.29 -11.90
C LYS A 17 -16.84 2.48 -12.59
N LEU A 18 -15.75 3.02 -12.04
CA LEU A 18 -15.01 4.12 -12.64
C LEU A 18 -14.42 3.74 -14.01
N MET A 19 -13.96 2.50 -14.17
CA MET A 19 -13.49 1.99 -15.46
C MET A 19 -14.62 1.88 -16.48
N GLN A 20 -15.81 1.46 -16.07
CA GLN A 20 -16.98 1.36 -16.96
C GLN A 20 -17.57 2.74 -17.34
N GLU A 21 -17.37 3.75 -16.49
CA GLU A 21 -17.81 5.13 -16.74
C GLU A 21 -16.87 5.89 -17.69
N ASP A 22 -15.62 5.45 -17.88
CA ASP A 22 -14.71 6.08 -18.84
C ASP A 22 -14.98 5.54 -20.26
N PRO A 23 -15.38 6.39 -21.22
CA PRO A 23 -15.69 5.98 -22.59
C PRO A 23 -14.49 5.45 -23.37
N ARG A 24 -13.27 5.54 -22.84
CA ARG A 24 -12.06 4.96 -23.45
C ARG A 24 -11.77 3.54 -22.98
N ILE A 25 -12.41 3.09 -21.90
CA ILE A 25 -12.15 1.78 -21.30
C ILE A 25 -13.36 0.90 -21.54
N HIS A 26 -13.18 -0.11 -22.37
CA HIS A 26 -14.19 -1.14 -22.61
C HIS A 26 -13.64 -2.46 -22.09
N PRO A 27 -14.11 -2.94 -20.91
CA PRO A 27 -13.73 -4.25 -20.44
C PRO A 27 -14.28 -5.29 -21.43
N ALA A 28 -13.43 -5.79 -22.32
CA ALA A 28 -13.82 -6.73 -23.37
C ALA A 28 -14.09 -8.16 -22.84
N GLY A 29 -13.99 -8.38 -21.53
CA GLY A 29 -14.11 -9.69 -20.87
C GLY A 29 -15.16 -9.73 -19.78
N ASN A 30 -15.23 -10.86 -19.07
CA ASN A 30 -16.12 -11.04 -17.92
C ASN A 30 -15.75 -10.03 -16.81
N THR A 31 -16.69 -9.15 -16.47
CA THR A 31 -16.55 -8.13 -15.42
C THR A 31 -16.18 -8.70 -14.06
N ASP A 32 -16.60 -9.93 -13.76
CA ASP A 32 -16.27 -10.60 -12.50
C ASP A 32 -14.78 -10.97 -12.42
N LEU A 33 -14.17 -11.32 -13.56
CA LEU A 33 -12.73 -11.59 -13.62
C LEU A 33 -11.93 -10.29 -13.44
N VAL A 34 -12.41 -9.19 -14.04
CA VAL A 34 -11.80 -7.87 -13.85
C VAL A 34 -11.91 -7.42 -12.39
N LEU A 35 -13.08 -7.61 -11.77
CA LEU A 35 -13.28 -7.31 -10.36
C LEU A 35 -12.31 -8.09 -9.46
N ARG A 36 -12.19 -9.40 -9.65
CA ARG A 36 -11.25 -10.23 -8.89
C ARG A 36 -9.81 -9.77 -9.10
N ALA A 37 -9.39 -9.49 -10.33
CA ALA A 37 -8.05 -8.99 -10.60
C ALA A 37 -7.76 -7.65 -9.90
N ILE A 38 -8.76 -6.75 -9.81
CA ILE A 38 -8.64 -5.50 -9.05
C ILE A 38 -8.49 -5.81 -7.55
N GLU A 39 -9.35 -6.67 -7.00
CA GLU A 39 -9.31 -7.06 -5.59
C GLU A 39 -7.97 -7.71 -5.19
N ASP A 40 -7.46 -8.61 -6.02
CA ASP A 40 -6.15 -9.26 -5.85
C ASP A 40 -5.03 -8.22 -5.89
N THR A 41 -5.07 -7.30 -6.85
CA THR A 41 -4.07 -6.22 -6.95
C THR A 41 -4.10 -5.31 -5.71
N LEU A 42 -5.29 -4.98 -5.19
CA LEU A 42 -5.42 -4.21 -3.97
C LEU A 42 -4.85 -4.97 -2.76
N ALA A 43 -5.14 -6.27 -2.65
CA ALA A 43 -4.61 -7.12 -1.59
C ALA A 43 -3.08 -7.24 -1.65
N ASP A 44 -2.50 -7.36 -2.84
CA ASP A 44 -1.05 -7.42 -3.05
C ASP A 44 -0.38 -6.10 -2.68
N ASN A 45 -0.96 -4.96 -3.06
CA ASN A 45 -0.47 -3.65 -2.66
C ASN A 45 -0.46 -3.48 -1.13
N MET A 46 -1.49 -3.97 -0.45
CA MET A 46 -1.54 -3.96 1.02
C MET A 46 -0.42 -4.82 1.64
N ARG A 47 -0.12 -5.98 1.04
CA ARG A 47 0.97 -6.85 1.50
C ARG A 47 2.33 -6.15 1.35
N ILE A 48 2.56 -5.52 0.21
CA ILE A 48 3.79 -4.75 -0.06
C ILE A 48 3.93 -3.60 0.95
N GLU A 49 2.84 -2.89 1.26
CA GLU A 49 2.88 -1.84 2.28
C GLU A 49 3.24 -2.40 3.66
N GLU A 50 2.67 -3.55 4.06
CA GLU A 50 3.03 -4.22 5.32
C GLU A 50 4.51 -4.63 5.37
N GLU A 51 5.06 -5.13 4.27
CA GLU A 51 6.49 -5.46 4.19
C GLU A 51 7.37 -4.21 4.37
N ILE A 52 7.00 -3.09 3.74
CA ILE A 52 7.71 -1.82 3.88
C ILE A 52 7.65 -1.35 5.33
N ASP A 53 6.48 -1.43 5.97
CA ASP A 53 6.32 -1.04 7.37
C ASP A 53 7.17 -1.92 8.30
N GLN A 54 7.22 -3.24 8.07
CA GLN A 54 8.05 -4.16 8.84
C GLN A 54 9.55 -3.88 8.67
N GLU A 55 9.99 -3.56 7.45
CA GLU A 55 11.38 -3.18 7.17
C GLU A 55 11.75 -1.90 7.92
N VAL A 56 10.87 -0.89 7.91
CA VAL A 56 11.08 0.36 8.65
C VAL A 56 11.17 0.11 10.16
N GLU A 57 10.25 -0.67 10.73
CA GLU A 57 10.27 -1.01 12.16
C GLU A 57 11.54 -1.80 12.53
N GLY A 58 12.00 -2.71 11.67
CA GLY A 58 13.26 -3.43 11.88
C GLY A 58 14.47 -2.51 11.92
N LEU A 59 14.53 -1.53 11.00
CA LEU A 59 15.60 -0.54 10.98
C LEU A 59 15.55 0.42 12.18
N LEU A 60 14.36 0.81 12.62
CA LEU A 60 14.20 1.60 13.85
C LEU A 60 14.65 0.81 15.07
N ALA A 61 14.27 -0.48 15.16
CA ALA A 61 14.62 -1.37 16.26
C ALA A 61 16.16 -1.55 16.39
N GLN A 62 16.86 -1.64 15.27
CA GLN A 62 18.33 -1.74 15.24
C GLN A 62 19.01 -0.46 15.76
N ASN A 63 18.42 0.70 15.51
CA ASN A 63 19.02 2.00 15.83
C ASN A 63 18.42 2.66 17.10
N VAL A 64 17.65 1.93 17.91
CA VAL A 64 16.94 2.48 19.09
C VAL A 64 17.87 3.23 20.04
N ASN A 65 19.07 2.71 20.28
CA ASN A 65 20.02 3.32 21.21
C ASN A 65 20.56 4.65 20.69
N GLU A 66 20.88 4.74 19.39
CA GLU A 66 21.34 5.97 18.74
C GLU A 66 20.23 7.02 18.65
N ILE A 67 19.02 6.59 18.30
CA ILE A 67 17.83 7.45 18.23
C ILE A 67 17.54 8.09 19.60
N ARG A 68 17.64 7.29 20.68
CA ARG A 68 17.48 7.78 22.05
C ARG A 68 18.63 8.70 22.48
N ALA A 69 19.87 8.36 22.12
CA ALA A 69 21.04 9.16 22.48
C ALA A 69 21.06 10.53 21.78
N MET A 70 20.51 10.63 20.57
CA MET A 70 20.45 11.85 19.77
C MET A 70 19.10 12.60 19.88
N GLU A 71 18.21 12.18 20.78
CA GLU A 71 16.85 12.74 20.96
C GLU A 71 16.08 12.90 19.64
N MET A 72 16.28 11.98 18.69
CA MET A 72 15.69 12.11 17.36
C MET A 72 14.20 11.79 17.40
N ASP A 73 13.40 12.57 16.65
CA ASP A 73 11.97 12.28 16.48
C ASP A 73 11.76 11.01 15.64
N VAL A 74 11.38 9.95 16.36
CA VAL A 74 11.06 8.62 15.80
C VAL A 74 9.98 8.70 14.72
N GLY A 75 8.98 9.58 14.90
CA GLY A 75 7.86 9.73 13.96
C GLY A 75 8.31 10.35 12.63
N ALA A 76 9.15 11.38 12.69
CA ALA A 76 9.74 11.99 11.50
C ALA A 76 10.70 11.03 10.77
N LEU A 77 11.52 10.28 11.52
CA LEU A 77 12.43 9.25 10.99
C LEU A 77 11.66 8.14 10.26
N ARG A 78 10.65 7.56 10.92
CA ARG A 78 9.76 6.55 10.34
C ARG A 78 9.16 7.03 9.02
N SER A 79 8.61 8.25 9.00
CA SER A 79 7.96 8.82 7.82
C SER A 79 8.94 9.09 6.68
N ARG A 80 10.20 9.43 7.00
CA ARG A 80 11.26 9.61 6.00
C ARG A 80 11.70 8.27 5.42
N MET A 81 11.96 7.28 6.28
CA MET A 81 12.42 5.95 5.87
C MET A 81 11.36 5.21 5.06
N LYS A 82 10.09 5.26 5.48
CA LYS A 82 8.97 4.68 4.73
C LYS A 82 8.89 5.24 3.30
N ARG A 83 9.01 6.57 3.14
CA ARG A 83 9.04 7.21 1.82
C ARG A 83 10.25 6.81 0.98
N GLU A 84 11.42 6.69 1.60
CA GLU A 84 12.64 6.29 0.88
C GLU A 84 12.57 4.84 0.38
N ILE A 85 12.11 3.91 1.22
CA ILE A 85 11.95 2.50 0.88
C ILE A 85 10.86 2.33 -0.19
N ALA A 86 9.73 3.02 -0.06
CA ALA A 86 8.69 3.01 -1.09
C ALA A 86 9.22 3.51 -2.44
N ARG A 87 10.01 4.61 -2.45
CA ARG A 87 10.63 5.12 -3.68
C ARG A 87 11.59 4.10 -4.30
N LYS A 88 12.40 3.40 -3.49
CA LYS A 88 13.31 2.34 -3.96
C LYS A 88 12.54 1.18 -4.59
N ARG A 89 11.40 0.81 -4.01
CA ARG A 89 10.51 -0.26 -4.51
C ARG A 89 9.57 0.20 -5.64
N LYS A 90 9.69 1.45 -6.12
CA LYS A 90 8.77 2.08 -7.09
C LYS A 90 7.29 2.01 -6.66
N PHE A 91 7.06 1.98 -5.35
CA PHE A 91 5.74 1.97 -4.74
C PHE A 91 5.35 3.40 -4.39
N VAL A 92 4.11 3.80 -4.71
CA VAL A 92 3.58 5.13 -4.39
C VAL A 92 2.74 5.01 -3.13
N LEU A 93 3.13 5.76 -2.09
CA LEU A 93 2.43 5.87 -0.80
C LEU A 93 1.65 7.18 -0.72
#